data_AF-A0A0P7D9R8-F1
#
_entry.id   AF-A0A0P7D9R8-F1
#
_cell.length_a   1.000
_cell.length_b   1.000
_cell.length_c   1.000
_cell.angle_alpha   90.00
_cell.angle_beta   90.00
_cell.angle_gamma   90.00
#
_symmetry.space_group_name_H-M   'P 1'
#
loop_
_entity.id
_entity.type
_entity.pdbx_description
1 polymer ?
#
loop_
_entity_poly.entity_id
_entity_poly.type
_entity_poly.pdbx_seq_one_letter_code
_entity_poly.pdbx_strand_id
1 'polypeptide(L)'
;MEPGDTQKVDVEGQLTLHDNTQNLPMSLQVTRLRGDRWLVQTLTPVMVDAEQFALVDGIRTLRDLAGLGNIATQVPVNVKAVMVQED
;
A
#
# COMPACT_ATOMS: atom_id res chain seq x y z
N MET A 1 11.82 15.54 15.18
CA MET A 1 10.61 16.12 14.58
C MET A 1 9.76 16.68 15.68
N GLU A 2 9.43 17.96 15.61
CA GLU A 2 8.43 18.60 16.44
C GLU A 2 7.01 18.28 15.94
N PRO A 3 5.97 18.37 16.77
CA PRO A 3 4.59 18.19 16.31
C PRO A 3 4.25 19.16 15.16
N GLY A 4 3.77 18.61 14.05
CA GLY A 4 3.48 19.34 12.81
C GLY A 4 4.55 19.18 11.73
N ASP A 5 5.78 18.82 12.11
CA ASP A 5 6.85 18.56 11.14
C ASP A 5 6.46 17.42 10.20
N THR A 6 6.81 17.58 8.93
CA THR A 6 6.55 16.60 7.88
C THR A 6 7.84 16.30 7.13
N GLN A 7 8.06 15.02 6.85
CA GLN A 7 9.20 14.55 6.08
C GLN A 7 8.76 13.54 5.01
N LYS A 8 9.40 13.61 3.84
CA LYS A 8 9.35 12.57 2.83
C LYS A 8 10.35 11.46 3.18
N VAL A 9 9.91 10.21 3.12
CA VAL A 9 10.75 9.03 3.33
C VAL A 9 10.51 8.05 2.19
N ASP A 10 11.55 7.73 1.43
CA ASP A 10 11.51 6.67 0.42
C ASP A 10 11.94 5.35 1.09
N VAL A 11 11.15 4.30 0.94
CA VAL A 11 11.44 2.97 1.49
C VAL A 11 11.18 1.88 0.45
N GLU A 12 11.85 0.74 0.60
CA GLU A 12 11.53 -0.49 -0.12
C GLU A 12 10.62 -1.32 0.80
N GLY A 13 9.31 -1.29 0.55
CA GLY A 13 8.34 -2.07 1.31
C GLY A 13 8.31 -3.51 0.83
N GLN A 14 7.95 -4.44 1.71
CA GLN A 14 7.66 -5.82 1.32
C GLN A 14 6.18 -6.11 1.53
N LEU A 15 5.50 -6.52 0.46
CA LEU A 15 4.11 -6.93 0.50
C LEU A 15 4.04 -8.43 0.24
N THR A 16 3.38 -9.15 1.16
CA THR A 16 3.02 -10.55 0.97
C THR A 16 1.51 -10.65 0.82
N LEU A 17 1.05 -11.22 -0.29
CA LEU A 17 -0.35 -11.58 -0.52
C LEU A 17 -0.40 -13.07 -0.85
N HIS A 18 -1.13 -13.84 -0.04
CA HIS A 18 -1.05 -15.30 -0.04
C HIS A 18 0.40 -15.77 0.13
N ASP A 19 0.91 -16.61 -0.77
CA ASP A 19 2.25 -17.20 -0.72
C ASP A 19 3.27 -16.42 -1.56
N ASN A 20 2.88 -15.28 -2.13
CA ASN A 20 3.73 -14.46 -2.99
C ASN A 20 4.15 -13.18 -2.28
N THR A 21 5.45 -12.93 -2.29
CA THR A 21 6.07 -11.76 -1.68
C THR A 21 6.76 -10.93 -2.75
N GLN A 22 6.48 -9.63 -2.79
CA GLN A 22 7.14 -8.69 -3.68
C GLN A 22 7.70 -7.50 -2.90
N ASN A 23 8.85 -7.00 -3.35
CA ASN A 23 9.38 -5.73 -2.89
C ASN A 23 8.79 -4.61 -3.74
N LEU A 24 8.31 -3.55 -3.08
CA LEU A 24 7.61 -2.44 -3.69
C LEU A 24 8.25 -1.13 -3.23
N PRO A 25 8.83 -0.33 -4.15
CA PRO A 25 9.34 0.99 -3.80
C PRO A 25 8.15 1.89 -3.47
N MET A 26 8.24 2.59 -2.34
CA MET A 26 7.18 3.47 -1.87
C MET A 26 7.75 4.78 -1.32
N SER A 27 7.08 5.87 -1.70
CA SER A 27 7.37 7.22 -1.24
C SER A 27 6.32 7.59 -0.20
N LEU A 28 6.76 7.82 1.03
CA LEU A 28 5.92 8.10 2.19
C LEU A 28 6.06 9.54 2.65
N GLN A 29 4.95 10.09 3.14
CA GLN A 29 4.92 11.29 3.95
C GLN A 29 4.71 10.88 5.41
N VAL A 30 5.65 11.28 6.27
CA VAL A 30 5.60 11.06 7.71
C VAL A 30 5.45 12.41 8.40
N THR A 31 4.36 12.60 9.13
CA THR A 31 4.09 13.82 9.90
C THR A 31 4.06 13.50 11.39
N ARG A 32 4.89 14.16 12.21
CA ARG A 32 4.86 14.01 13.67
C ARG A 32 3.59 14.65 14.22
N LEU A 33 2.82 13.87 14.98
CA LEU A 33 1.65 14.36 15.71
C LEU A 33 2.04 14.70 17.15
N ARG A 34 1.08 15.15 17.97
CA ARG A 34 1.29 15.32 19.41
C ARG A 34 1.39 13.96 20.11
N GLY A 35 2.20 13.91 21.19
CA GLY A 35 2.58 12.68 21.87
C GLY A 35 3.48 11.82 20.99
N ASP A 36 3.63 10.54 21.32
CA ASP A 36 4.46 9.60 20.54
C ASP A 36 3.71 8.97 19.39
N ARG A 37 3.18 9.84 18.52
CA ARG A 37 2.36 9.44 17.38
C ARG A 37 2.81 10.10 16.09
N TRP A 38 2.61 9.40 14.99
CA TRP A 38 2.94 9.85 13.65
C TRP A 38 1.81 9.50 12.69
N LEU A 39 1.48 10.42 11.79
CA LEU A 39 0.68 10.11 10.61
C LEU A 39 1.64 9.67 9.51
N VAL A 40 1.46 8.45 9.01
CA VAL A 40 2.24 7.88 7.89
C VAL A 40 1.28 7.63 6.73
N GLN A 41 1.60 8.15 5.56
CA GLN A 41 0.79 7.94 4.36
C GLN A 41 1.61 7.91 3.09
N THR A 42 1.13 7.23 2.06
CA THR A 42 1.74 7.22 0.74
C THR A 42 1.61 8.59 0.06
N LEU A 43 2.70 9.11 -0.52
CA LEU A 43 2.71 10.35 -1.31
C LEU A 43 2.08 10.15 -2.69
N THR A 44 2.27 8.97 -3.27
CA THR A 44 1.64 8.52 -4.50
C THR A 44 1.14 7.09 -4.29
N PRO A 45 0.08 6.66 -4.99
CA PRO A 45 -0.37 5.26 -4.90
C PRO A 45 0.78 4.30 -5.21
N VAL A 46 0.88 3.24 -4.41
CA VAL A 46 1.75 2.10 -4.69
C VAL A 46 1.02 1.23 -5.71
N MET A 47 1.65 0.99 -6.86
CA MET A 47 1.07 0.18 -7.92
C MET A 47 1.28 -1.30 -7.62
N VAL A 48 0.21 -2.02 -7.33
CA VAL A 48 0.22 -3.47 -7.08
C VAL A 48 -0.25 -4.19 -8.34
N ASP A 49 0.54 -5.13 -8.83
CA ASP A 49 0.21 -5.93 -10.00
C ASP A 49 -0.24 -7.33 -9.58
N ALA A 50 -1.52 -7.64 -9.79
CA ALA A 50 -2.10 -8.93 -9.43
C ALA A 50 -1.42 -10.13 -10.10
N GLU A 51 -0.75 -9.94 -11.24
CA GLU A 51 0.02 -10.99 -11.91
C GLU A 51 1.21 -11.46 -11.06
N GLN A 52 1.92 -10.52 -10.43
CA GLN A 52 3.07 -10.81 -9.57
C GLN A 52 2.71 -11.53 -8.27
N PHE A 53 1.41 -11.59 -7.93
CA PHE A 53 0.88 -12.26 -6.75
C PHE A 53 0.05 -13.52 -7.07
N ALA A 54 0.07 -13.97 -8.34
CA ALA A 54 -0.71 -15.13 -8.80
C ALA A 54 -2.24 -15.00 -8.55
N LEU A 55 -2.78 -13.78 -8.62
CA LEU A 55 -4.20 -13.49 -8.33
C LEU A 55 -5.08 -13.40 -9.58
N VAL A 56 -4.51 -13.47 -10.79
CA VAL A 56 -5.21 -13.24 -12.05
C VAL A 56 -6.38 -14.20 -12.27
N ASP A 57 -6.23 -15.48 -11.92
CA ASP A 57 -7.30 -16.46 -12.10
C ASP A 57 -8.48 -16.25 -11.15
N GLY A 58 -8.21 -15.80 -9.92
CA GLY A 58 -9.24 -15.35 -8.99
C GLY A 58 -10.00 -14.14 -9.55
N ILE A 59 -9.28 -13.15 -10.09
CA ILE A 59 -9.89 -11.98 -10.74
C ILE A 59 -10.75 -12.36 -11.94
N ARG A 60 -10.30 -13.31 -12.78
CA ARG A 60 -11.09 -13.84 -13.90
C ARG A 60 -12.38 -14.51 -13.42
N THR A 61 -12.29 -15.28 -12.35
CA THR A 61 -13.48 -15.90 -11.72
C THR A 61 -14.48 -14.84 -11.26
N LEU A 62 -14.00 -13.78 -10.58
CA LEU A 62 -14.85 -12.66 -10.16
C LEU A 62 -15.47 -11.93 -11.36
N ARG A 63 -14.69 -11.69 -12.42
CA ARG A 63 -15.16 -11.07 -13.67
C ARG A 63 -16.32 -11.87 -14.28
N ASP A 64 -16.15 -13.18 -14.40
CA ASP A 64 -17.12 -14.06 -15.06
C ASP A 64 -18.41 -14.16 -14.25
N LEU A 65 -18.31 -14.28 -12.91
CA LEU A 65 -19.46 -14.26 -12.01
C LEU A 65 -20.24 -12.93 -12.06
N ALA A 66 -19.53 -11.82 -12.27
CA ALA A 66 -20.13 -10.49 -12.38
C ALA A 66 -20.59 -10.14 -13.81
N GLY A 67 -20.34 -11.00 -14.81
CA GLY A 67 -20.67 -10.75 -16.21
C GLY A 67 -19.92 -9.56 -16.83
N LEU A 68 -18.71 -9.25 -16.34
CA LEU A 68 -17.93 -8.10 -16.79
C LEU A 68 -17.06 -8.45 -18.00
N GLY A 69 -16.87 -7.49 -18.91
CA GLY A 69 -15.95 -7.68 -20.05
C GLY A 69 -14.47 -7.67 -19.65
N ASN A 70 -14.12 -6.98 -18.56
CA ASN A 70 -12.75 -6.85 -18.08
C ASN A 70 -12.71 -6.41 -16.60
N ILE A 71 -11.65 -6.81 -15.89
CA ILE A 71 -11.22 -6.23 -14.61
C ILE A 71 -9.72 -5.96 -14.74
N ALA A 72 -9.26 -4.75 -14.42
CA ALA A 72 -7.85 -4.40 -14.46
C ALA A 72 -7.06 -5.19 -13.40
N THR A 73 -5.87 -5.67 -13.75
CA THR A 73 -4.95 -6.39 -12.85
C THR A 73 -3.99 -5.45 -12.11
N GLN A 74 -3.79 -4.25 -12.65
CA GLN A 74 -3.00 -3.21 -12.00
C GLN A 74 -3.90 -2.42 -11.02
N VAL A 75 -3.56 -2.48 -9.73
CA VAL A 75 -4.35 -1.89 -8.65
C VAL A 75 -3.53 -0.82 -7.93
N PRO A 76 -3.95 0.47 -7.97
CA PRO A 76 -3.34 1.51 -7.15
C PRO A 76 -3.80 1.40 -5.69
N VAL A 77 -2.85 1.24 -4.77
CA VAL A 77 -3.11 1.12 -3.32
C VAL A 77 -2.55 2.34 -2.59
N ASN A 78 -3.32 2.90 -1.67
CA ASN A 78 -2.89 3.97 -0.78
C ASN A 78 -2.87 3.47 0.66
N VAL A 79 -1.88 3.89 1.43
CA VAL A 79 -1.82 3.63 2.87
C VAL A 79 -1.93 4.94 3.62
N LYS A 80 -2.72 4.94 4.68
CA LYS A 80 -2.79 6.03 5.67
C LYS A 80 -3.01 5.42 7.04
N ALA A 81 -2.03 5.58 7.92
CA ALA A 81 -2.06 5.01 9.25
C ALA A 81 -1.56 6.03 10.27
N VAL A 82 -2.09 5.95 11.49
CA VAL A 82 -1.48 6.59 12.65
C VAL A 82 -0.66 5.51 13.35
N MET A 83 0.65 5.74 13.45
CA MET A 83 1.55 4.87 14.20
C MET A 83 1.80 5.47 15.58
N VAL A 84 1.94 4.60 16.57
CA VAL A 84 2.26 4.94 17.96
C VAL A 84 3.56 4.21 18.29
N GLN A 85 4.52 4.89 18.92
CA GLN A 85 5.70 4.22 19.45
C GLN A 85 5.30 3.51 20.75
N GLU A 86 5.51 2.21 20.82
CA GLU A 86 5.40 1.44 22.06
C GLU A 86 6.72 1.53 22.83
N ASP A 87 6.63 1.49 24.16
CA ASP A 87 7.77 1.56 25.11
C ASP A 87 8.60 0.27 25.14
#